data_AF-A0A9Q8CKI0-F1
#
_entry.id   AF-A0A9Q8CKI0-F1
#
_cell.length_a   1.000
_cell.length_b   1.000
_cell.length_c   1.000
_cell.angle_alpha   90.00
_cell.angle_beta   90.00
_cell.angle_gamma   90.00
#
_symmetry.space_group_name_H-M   'P 1'
#
loop_
_entity.id
_entity.type
_entity.pdbx_description
1 polymer ?
#
loop_
_entity_poly.entity_id
_entity_poly.type
_entity_poly.pdbx_seq_one_letter_code
_entity_poly.pdbx_strand_id
1 'polypeptide(L)' 'MMIKAMVQVEVEPRATSDAPGKACEVDSLSKIGDSMKLQDGITGVVTAVDPNDAGKFDSEENIEAIVTVQVAE' A
#
# COMPACT_ATOMS: atom_id res chain seq x y z
N MET A 1 9.21 21.52 2.43
CA MET A 1 8.65 20.63 1.39
C MET A 1 8.45 19.28 2.06
N MET A 2 7.23 18.74 2.12
CA MET A 2 7.00 17.35 2.55
C MET A 2 7.31 16.46 1.35
N ILE A 3 8.20 15.49 1.52
CA ILE A 3 8.50 14.47 0.52
C ILE A 3 7.37 13.47 0.63
N LYS A 4 6.58 13.31 -0.44
CA LYS A 4 5.56 12.25 -0.51
C LYS A 4 6.25 10.93 -0.82
N ALA A 5 5.90 9.88 -0.08
CA ALA A 5 6.39 8.53 -0.32
C ALA A 5 5.42 7.79 -1.25
N MET A 6 5.93 7.01 -2.20
CA MET A 6 5.11 6.07 -2.97
C MET A 6 5.14 4.70 -2.28
N VAL A 7 3.96 4.15 -2.01
CA VAL A 7 3.80 2.81 -1.43
C VAL A 7 2.93 1.94 -2.32
N GLN A 8 3.26 0.66 -2.41
CA GLN A 8 2.42 -0.33 -3.05
C GLN A 8 1.39 -0.83 -2.05
N VAL A 9 0.09 -0.73 -2.34
CA VAL A 9 -0.94 -1.21 -1.40
C VAL A 9 -1.46 -2.58 -1.80
N GLU A 10 -1.22 -3.60 -0.98
CA GLU A 10 -1.78 -4.95 -1.15
C GLU A 10 -3.01 -5.12 -0.25
N VAL A 11 -4.09 -5.71 -0.77
CA VAL A 11 -5.36 -5.87 -0.03
C VAL A 11 -5.59 -7.34 0.29
N GLU A 12 -5.93 -7.63 1.55
CA GLU A 12 -6.32 -8.96 2.03
C GLU A 12 -7.77 -8.97 2.61
N PRO A 13 -8.57 -10.03 2.36
CA PRO A 13 -8.29 -11.12 1.42
C PRO A 13 -8.14 -10.56 0.00
N ARG A 14 -7.27 -11.18 -0.80
CA ARG A 14 -7.00 -10.75 -2.18
C ARG A 14 -8.33 -10.65 -2.91
N ALA A 15 -8.90 -9.45 -3.01
CA ALA A 15 -10.09 -9.20 -3.80
C ALA A 15 -9.75 -9.76 -5.18
N THR A 16 -10.68 -10.49 -5.80
CA THR A 16 -10.52 -11.33 -7.01
C THR A 16 -9.98 -10.62 -8.26
N SER A 17 -9.44 -9.40 -8.12
CA SER A 17 -8.72 -8.63 -9.11
C SER A 17 -7.25 -9.07 -9.12
N ASP A 18 -6.82 -9.68 -10.23
CA ASP A 18 -5.43 -10.03 -10.58
C ASP A 18 -4.47 -8.82 -10.68
N ALA A 19 -4.90 -7.62 -10.27
CA ALA A 19 -4.04 -6.44 -10.23
C ALA A 19 -3.18 -6.46 -8.95
N PRO A 20 -1.84 -6.45 -9.06
CA PRO A 20 -0.95 -6.43 -7.90
C PRO A 20 -1.05 -5.07 -7.22
N GLY A 21 -2.03 -4.88 -6.32
CA GLY A 21 -2.30 -3.60 -5.67
C GLY A 21 -2.24 -2.41 -6.63
N LYS A 22 -2.06 -1.18 -6.17
CA LYS A 22 -1.49 -0.13 -7.02
C LYS A 22 -0.55 0.72 -6.18
N ALA A 23 0.41 1.37 -6.82
CA ALA A 23 1.18 2.43 -6.19
C ALA A 23 0.21 3.55 -5.73
N CYS A 24 0.42 4.02 -4.51
CA CYS A 24 -0.34 5.07 -3.86
C CYS A 24 0.64 6.07 -3.24
N GLU A 25 0.45 7.36 -3.53
CA GLU A 25 1.20 8.42 -2.84
C GLU A 25 0.64 8.63 -1.44
N VAL A 26 1.53 8.61 -0.44
CA VAL A 26 1.21 8.91 0.96
C VAL A 26 2.12 10.01 1.48
N ASP A 27 1.61 10.86 2.36
CA ASP A 27 2.40 11.94 2.99
C ASP A 27 3.45 11.38 3.96
N SER A 28 3.24 10.17 4.46
CA SER A 28 4.18 9.40 5.29
C SER A 28 3.86 7.92 5.19
N LEU A 29 4.86 7.05 5.39
CA LEU A 29 4.65 5.62 5.52
C LEU A 29 3.61 5.35 6.63
N SER A 30 2.49 4.74 6.25
CA SER A 30 1.44 4.34 7.18
C SER A 30 2.00 3.39 8.23
N LYS A 31 1.41 3.37 9.43
CA LYS A 31 1.76 2.42 10.49
C LYS A 31 0.75 1.29 10.54
N ILE A 32 1.17 0.16 11.09
CA ILE A 32 0.26 -0.96 11.39
C ILE A 32 -0.84 -0.45 12.33
N GLY A 33 -2.09 -0.71 11.97
CA GLY A 33 -3.29 -0.24 12.66
C GLY A 33 -3.90 1.05 12.10
N ASP A 34 -3.21 1.75 11.19
CA ASP A 34 -3.79 2.92 10.53
C ASP A 34 -4.89 2.52 9.54
N SER A 35 -5.93 3.33 9.45
CA SER A 35 -6.98 3.17 8.45
C SER A 35 -6.60 3.91 7.17
N MET A 36 -6.64 3.21 6.03
CA MET A 36 -6.39 3.78 4.71
C MET A 36 -7.62 3.62 3.82
N LYS A 37 -7.96 4.68 3.10
CA LYS A 37 -9.01 4.64 2.09
C LYS A 37 -8.40 4.18 0.76
N LEU A 38 -8.89 3.06 0.25
CA LEU A 38 -8.50 2.49 -1.02
C LEU A 38 -9.21 3.21 -2.18
N GLN A 39 -8.68 3.05 -3.40
CA GLN A 39 -9.21 3.71 -4.60
C GLN A 39 -10.68 3.35 -4.86
N ASP A 40 -11.13 2.16 -4.46
CA ASP A 40 -12.51 1.69 -4.60
C ASP A 40 -13.47 2.27 -3.54
N GLY A 41 -12.99 3.21 -2.71
CA GLY A 41 -13.77 3.80 -1.62
C GLY A 41 -13.87 2.93 -0.36
N ILE A 42 -13.34 1.71 -0.40
CA ILE A 42 -13.24 0.78 0.72
C ILE A 42 -12.19 1.31 1.72
N THR A 43 -12.47 1.18 3.01
CA THR A 43 -11.49 1.47 4.06
C THR A 43 -10.85 0.16 4.51
N GLY A 44 -9.53 0.06 4.37
CA GLY A 44 -8.73 -1.05 4.89
C GLY A 44 -7.92 -0.60 6.11
N VAL A 45 -7.54 -1.55 6.95
CA VAL A 45 -6.64 -1.33 8.08
C VAL A 45 -5.27 -1.90 7.73
N VAL A 46 -4.21 -1.12 7.91
CA VAL A 46 -2.85 -1.57 7.64
C VAL A 46 -2.46 -2.67 8.63
N THR A 47 -2.09 -3.84 8.12
CA THR A 47 -1.68 -5.00 8.93
C THR A 47 -0.18 -5.29 8.80
N ALA A 48 0.43 -4.92 7.68
CA ALA A 48 1.87 -5.06 7.47
C ALA A 48 2.43 -3.90 6.64
N VAL A 49 3.70 -3.57 6.87
CA VAL A 49 4.46 -2.57 6.12
C VAL A 49 5.85 -3.14 5.89
N ASP A 50 6.10 -3.60 4.67
CA ASP A 50 7.36 -4.20 4.26
C ASP A 50 8.14 -3.18 3.43
N PRO A 51 9.34 -2.74 3.84
CA PRO A 51 10.17 -1.88 3.01
C PRO A 51 10.47 -2.56 1.67
N ASN A 52 10.52 -1.78 0.58
CA ASN A 52 10.90 -2.29 -0.73
C ASN A 52 12.44 -2.46 -0.82
N ASP A 53 13.00 -3.27 0.07
CA ASP A 53 14.45 -3.52 0.19
C ASP A 53 15.02 -4.36 -0.98
N ALA A 54 14.16 -4.96 -1.81
CA ALA A 54 14.54 -6.07 -2.67
C ALA A 54 14.33 -5.84 -4.19
N GLY A 55 13.98 -4.62 -4.64
CA GLY A 55 13.70 -4.39 -6.06
C GLY A 55 12.53 -5.24 -6.58
N LYS A 56 11.58 -5.56 -5.70
CA LYS A 56 10.36 -6.33 -6.04
C LYS A 56 9.45 -5.56 -7.00
N PHE A 57 9.54 -4.24 -6.98
CA PHE A 57 8.80 -3.34 -7.86
C PHE A 57 9.79 -2.57 -8.73
N ASP A 58 9.49 -2.52 -10.02
CA ASP A 58 10.33 -1.87 -11.03
C ASP A 58 10.49 -0.38 -10.70
N SER A 59 11.71 0.11 -10.86
CA SER A 59 12.19 1.38 -10.32
C SER A 59 11.60 2.63 -10.98
N GLU A 60 10.64 2.49 -11.90
CA GLU A 60 9.98 3.64 -12.55
C GLU A 60 9.11 4.45 -11.56
N GLU A 61 8.45 3.80 -10.61
CA GLU A 61 7.54 4.46 -9.66
C GLU A 61 8.18 4.76 -8.29
N ASN A 62 9.46 4.41 -8.10
CA ASN A 62 10.23 4.67 -6.87
C ASN A 62 9.47 4.29 -5.58
N ILE A 63 8.89 3.09 -5.57
CA ILE A 63 8.11 2.57 -4.44
C ILE A 63 9.06 2.33 -3.26
N GLU A 64 8.79 2.97 -2.13
CA GLU A 64 9.60 2.87 -0.91
C GLU A 64 9.22 1.67 -0.04
N ALA A 65 7.93 1.31 -0.02
CA ALA A 65 7.41 0.21 0.80
C ALA A 65 6.14 -0.41 0.22
N ILE A 66 5.85 -1.63 0.65
CA ILE A 66 4.64 -2.38 0.38
C ILE A 66 3.81 -2.36 1.66
N VAL A 67 2.56 -1.96 1.55
CA VAL A 67 1.62 -1.84 2.67
C VAL A 67 0.51 -2.85 2.46
N THR A 68 0.41 -3.83 3.34
CA THR A 68 -0.72 -4.77 3.35
C THR A 68 -1.83 -4.18 4.18
N VAL A 69 -3.02 -4.12 3.61
CA VAL A 69 -4.25 -3.71 4.29
C VAL A 69 -5.24 -4.86 4.35
N GLN A 70 -5.91 -5.01 5.48
CA GLN A 70 -7.03 -5.91 5.63
C GLN A 70 -8.34 -5.14 5.51
N VAL A 71 -9.24 -5.61 4.67
CA VAL A 71 -10.61 -5.08 4.56
C VAL A 71 -11.58 -6.04 5.24
N ALA A 72 -12.52 -5.50 6.01
CA ALA A 72 -13.60 -6.29 6.59
C ALA A 72 -14.65 -6.58 5.50
N GLU A 73 -15.02 -7.86 5.32
CA GLU A 73 -16.12 -8.29 4.45
C GLU A 73 -17.49 -7.75 4.88
#